data_AF-A0A0S8J3T4-F1
#
_entry.id   AF-A0A0S8J3T4-F1
#
_cell.length_a   1.000
_cell.length_b   1.000
_cell.length_c   1.000
_cell.angle_alpha   90.00
_cell.angle_beta   90.00
_cell.angle_gamma   90.00
#
_symmetry.space_group_name_H-M   'P 1'
#
loop_
_entity.id
_entity.type
_entity.pdbx_description
1 polymer ?
#
loop_
_entity_poly.entity_id
_entity_poly.type
_entity_poly.pdbx_seq_one_letter_code
_entity_poly.pdbx_strand_id
1 'polypeptide(L)'
;MNFSFCRIAYGHPYRGFTLLELAITMAILGIITISAVSLYAVVVKQQRATKTKEEMKSIKEAILGYYQNDLVLPSPDSGYKVPLDELNLPTSAQTDEIYTGKYYAYIATNNGSPFSELKVDGQSIGNTSMVLISRGTNLIFEEENTDMDDGEYTQTSSSVDFDDILVYFSANELEASISWRREIEEEEAILNEAAQILAENDDDGDGYVDEDSTDPSGNSDSFTDWTLVSGVESLTNAGLISNPDHLVDSWGTEYIWDSVNYRFYSAGPNRTDEGCGGDDICS
;
A
#
# COMPACT_ATOMS: atom_id res chain seq x y z
N MET A 1 -31.18 -56.46 -43.16
CA MET A 1 -32.07 -57.14 -42.22
C MET A 1 -32.66 -56.09 -41.30
N ASN A 2 -33.95 -55.80 -41.45
CA ASN A 2 -34.70 -54.82 -40.67
C ASN A 2 -35.31 -55.51 -39.45
N PHE A 3 -34.93 -55.08 -38.24
CA PHE A 3 -35.68 -55.40 -37.01
C PHE A 3 -36.57 -54.22 -36.66
N SER A 4 -37.81 -54.33 -37.14
CA SER A 4 -38.95 -53.54 -36.68
C SER A 4 -39.33 -54.02 -35.27
N PHE A 5 -39.01 -53.23 -34.24
CA PHE A 5 -39.56 -53.42 -32.90
C PHE A 5 -40.82 -52.59 -32.73
N CYS A 6 -41.91 -53.30 -32.47
CA CYS A 6 -43.26 -52.77 -32.28
C CYS A 6 -43.67 -52.96 -30.81
N ARG A 7 -44.27 -51.90 -30.24
CA ARG A 7 -45.12 -51.85 -29.01
C ARG A 7 -44.41 -52.12 -27.67
N ILE A 8 -44.77 -51.46 -26.56
CA ILE A 8 -46.11 -51.21 -26.01
C ILE A 8 -46.17 -49.80 -25.37
N ALA A 9 -47.12 -48.96 -25.79
CA ALA A 9 -47.43 -47.71 -25.10
C ALA A 9 -48.39 -48.01 -23.94
N TYR A 10 -47.90 -47.98 -22.70
CA TYR A 10 -48.73 -47.98 -21.49
C TYR A 10 -49.33 -46.58 -21.31
N GLY A 11 -50.61 -46.43 -21.64
CA GLY A 11 -51.36 -45.22 -21.34
C GLY A 11 -51.56 -45.09 -19.83
N HIS A 12 -50.74 -44.28 -19.17
CA HIS A 12 -50.98 -43.87 -17.80
C HIS A 12 -52.29 -43.06 -17.75
N PRO A 13 -53.23 -43.36 -16.84
CA PRO A 13 -54.40 -42.53 -16.64
C PRO A 13 -53.93 -41.16 -16.18
N TYR A 14 -54.09 -40.15 -17.04
CA TYR A 14 -53.77 -38.76 -16.73
C TYR A 14 -54.68 -38.30 -15.58
N ARG A 15 -54.21 -38.44 -14.33
CA ARG A 15 -54.78 -37.75 -13.19
C ARG A 15 -54.42 -36.28 -13.35
N GLY A 16 -55.37 -35.48 -13.82
CA GLY A 16 -55.20 -34.04 -13.88
C GLY A 16 -54.98 -33.48 -12.47
N PHE A 17 -54.14 -32.44 -12.38
CA PHE A 17 -53.94 -31.70 -11.13
C PHE A 17 -55.29 -31.19 -10.62
N THR A 18 -55.54 -31.41 -9.33
CA THR A 18 -56.73 -30.83 -8.71
C THR A 18 -56.55 -29.33 -8.59
N LEU A 19 -57.64 -28.57 -8.75
CA LEU A 19 -57.60 -27.10 -8.61
C LEU A 19 -57.08 -26.68 -7.22
N LEU A 20 -57.37 -27.49 -6.20
CA LEU A 20 -56.87 -27.30 -4.84
C LEU A 20 -55.35 -27.46 -4.75
N GLU A 21 -54.78 -28.48 -5.38
CA GLU A 21 -53.33 -28.72 -5.39
C GLU A 21 -52.57 -27.58 -6.09
N LEU A 22 -53.14 -27.06 -7.19
CA LEU A 22 -52.59 -25.87 -7.86
C LEU A 22 -52.70 -24.61 -7.00
N ALA A 23 -53.80 -24.43 -6.26
CA ALA A 23 -53.96 -23.30 -5.35
C ALA A 23 -52.95 -23.36 -4.19
N ILE A 24 -52.70 -24.54 -3.62
CA ILE A 24 -51.73 -24.74 -2.53
C ILE A 24 -50.30 -24.49 -3.02
N THR A 25 -49.94 -25.01 -4.20
CA THR A 25 -48.59 -24.79 -4.77
C THR A 25 -48.32 -23.32 -5.07
N MET A 26 -49.29 -22.60 -5.65
CA MET A 26 -49.17 -21.15 -5.86
C MET A 26 -49.04 -20.37 -4.56
N ALA A 27 -49.78 -20.76 -3.50
CA ALA A 27 -49.66 -20.13 -2.19
C ALA A 27 -48.27 -20.34 -1.58
N ILE A 28 -47.72 -21.56 -1.64
CA ILE A 28 -46.37 -21.87 -1.15
C ILE A 28 -45.31 -21.10 -1.94
N LEU A 29 -45.42 -21.07 -3.27
CA LEU A 29 -44.50 -20.31 -4.12
C LEU A 29 -44.53 -18.81 -3.77
N GLY A 30 -45.71 -18.23 -3.56
CA GLY A 30 -45.85 -16.83 -3.17
C GLY A 30 -45.09 -16.50 -1.87
N ILE A 31 -45.19 -17.39 -0.87
CA ILE A 31 -44.48 -17.21 0.41
C ILE A 31 -42.96 -17.32 0.19
N ILE A 32 -42.49 -18.33 -0.55
CA ILE A 32 -41.06 -18.54 -0.78
C ILE A 32 -40.45 -17.37 -1.56
N THR A 33 -41.14 -16.86 -2.59
CA THR A 33 -40.63 -15.75 -3.41
C THR A 33 -40.43 -14.49 -2.57
N ILE A 34 -41.37 -14.15 -1.68
CA ILE A 34 -41.23 -12.96 -0.82
C ILE A 34 -40.04 -13.11 0.13
N SER A 35 -39.85 -14.27 0.76
CA SER A 35 -38.72 -14.52 1.67
C SER A 35 -37.37 -14.56 0.95
N ALA A 36 -37.32 -15.01 -0.30
CA ALA A 36 -36.07 -15.05 -1.07
C ALA A 36 -35.56 -13.65 -1.45
N VAL A 37 -36.46 -12.70 -1.74
CA VAL A 37 -36.09 -11.34 -2.15
C VAL A 37 -35.39 -10.58 -1.02
N SER A 38 -35.85 -10.71 0.23
CA SER A 38 -35.22 -10.02 1.36
C SER A 38 -33.82 -10.56 1.67
N LEU A 39 -33.62 -11.88 1.62
CA LEU A 39 -32.30 -12.50 1.79
C LEU A 39 -31.34 -12.06 0.69
N TYR A 40 -31.81 -12.06 -0.56
CA TYR A 40 -31.00 -11.65 -1.70
C TYR A 40 -30.53 -10.20 -1.58
N ALA A 41 -31.39 -9.28 -1.13
CA ALA A 41 -31.01 -7.89 -0.90
C ALA A 41 -29.88 -7.74 0.13
N VAL A 42 -29.91 -8.50 1.23
CA VAL A 42 -28.85 -8.48 2.25
C VAL A 42 -27.53 -9.01 1.70
N VAL A 43 -27.56 -10.12 0.95
CA VAL A 43 -26.34 -10.71 0.34
C VAL A 43 -25.72 -9.74 -0.65
N VAL A 44 -26.53 -9.12 -1.52
CA VAL A 44 -26.03 -8.12 -2.47
C VAL A 44 -25.39 -6.95 -1.73
N LYS A 45 -26.03 -6.40 -0.69
CA LYS A 45 -25.45 -5.32 0.12
C LYS A 45 -24.08 -5.69 0.71
N GLN A 46 -23.95 -6.89 1.26
CA GLN A 46 -22.68 -7.38 1.82
C GLN A 46 -21.59 -7.54 0.75
N GLN A 47 -21.91 -8.17 -0.38
CA GLN A 47 -20.96 -8.33 -1.49
C GLN A 47 -20.42 -7.00 -1.99
N ARG A 48 -21.31 -6.02 -2.10
CA ARG A 48 -20.96 -4.67 -2.52
C ARG A 48 -20.06 -3.98 -1.49
N ALA A 49 -20.40 -4.02 -0.21
CA ALA A 49 -19.55 -3.47 0.85
C ALA A 49 -18.16 -4.14 0.90
N THR A 50 -18.07 -5.45 0.68
CA THR A 50 -16.80 -6.16 0.57
C THR A 50 -15.98 -5.66 -0.61
N LYS A 51 -16.59 -5.56 -1.80
CA LYS A 51 -15.88 -5.06 -2.98
C LYS A 51 -15.44 -3.60 -2.81
N THR A 52 -16.26 -2.72 -2.23
CA THR A 52 -15.86 -1.35 -1.88
C THR A 52 -14.64 -1.33 -0.95
N LYS A 53 -14.61 -2.21 0.07
CA LYS A 53 -13.44 -2.33 0.97
C LYS A 53 -12.17 -2.79 0.25
N GLU A 54 -12.31 -3.70 -0.72
CA GLU A 54 -11.18 -4.16 -1.55
C GLU A 54 -10.63 -3.02 -2.42
N GLU A 55 -11.51 -2.23 -3.04
CA GLU A 55 -11.13 -1.05 -3.85
C GLU A 55 -10.46 0.02 -2.98
N MET A 56 -11.04 0.36 -1.82
CA MET A 56 -10.44 1.29 -0.87
C MET A 56 -9.08 0.80 -0.36
N LYS A 57 -8.89 -0.52 -0.21
CA LYS A 57 -7.59 -1.09 0.16
C LYS A 57 -6.55 -0.87 -0.93
N SER A 58 -6.92 -1.06 -2.20
CA SER A 58 -6.01 -0.78 -3.32
C SER A 58 -5.62 0.70 -3.39
N ILE A 59 -6.56 1.62 -3.15
CA ILE A 59 -6.29 3.06 -3.06
C ILE A 59 -5.35 3.36 -1.87
N LYS A 60 -5.62 2.75 -0.72
CA LYS A 60 -4.79 2.86 0.49
C LYS A 60 -3.34 2.42 0.22
N GLU A 61 -3.15 1.31 -0.48
CA GLU A 61 -1.82 0.80 -0.86
C GLU A 61 -1.09 1.75 -1.81
N ALA A 62 -1.78 2.35 -2.78
CA ALA A 62 -1.18 3.36 -3.67
C ALA A 62 -0.74 4.63 -2.92
N ILE A 63 -1.56 5.10 -1.98
CA ILE A 63 -1.23 6.26 -1.15
C ILE A 63 -0.04 5.98 -0.23
N LEU A 64 0.05 4.75 0.30
CA LEU A 64 1.21 4.35 1.09
C LEU A 64 2.50 4.37 0.27
N GLY A 65 2.46 3.83 -0.96
CA GLY A 65 3.61 3.86 -1.86
C GLY A 65 4.03 5.29 -2.20
N TYR A 66 3.07 6.18 -2.48
CA TYR A 66 3.35 7.61 -2.67
C TYR A 66 4.03 8.22 -1.44
N TYR A 67 3.47 7.99 -0.25
CA TYR A 67 4.02 8.52 1.00
C TYR A 67 5.45 8.01 1.28
N GLN A 68 5.74 6.75 0.97
CA GLN A 68 7.08 6.17 1.17
C GLN A 68 8.14 6.86 0.30
N ASN A 69 7.76 7.30 -0.91
CA ASN A 69 8.65 7.98 -1.84
C ASN A 69 8.82 9.46 -1.49
N ASP A 70 7.70 10.17 -1.31
CA ASP A 70 7.67 11.64 -1.19
C ASP A 70 7.69 12.14 0.27
N LEU A 71 7.50 11.25 1.25
CA LEU A 71 7.38 11.56 2.69
C LEU A 71 6.28 12.57 3.04
N VAL A 72 5.35 12.77 2.12
CA VAL A 72 4.21 13.69 2.20
C VAL A 72 3.00 12.98 1.59
N LEU A 73 1.84 13.06 2.24
CA LEU A 73 0.60 12.53 1.69
C LEU A 73 0.14 13.41 0.52
N PRO A 74 -0.39 12.82 -0.56
CA PRO A 74 -0.83 13.60 -1.71
C PRO A 74 -1.98 14.54 -1.31
N SER A 75 -2.06 15.70 -1.96
CA SER A 75 -3.13 16.66 -1.63
C SER A 75 -4.44 16.20 -2.26
N PRO A 76 -5.60 16.41 -1.61
CA PRO A 76 -6.87 16.04 -2.21
C PRO A 76 -7.13 16.82 -3.50
N ASP A 77 -7.72 16.13 -4.48
CA ASP A 77 -8.31 16.78 -5.64
C ASP A 77 -9.51 17.65 -5.23
N SER A 78 -9.94 18.53 -6.14
CA SER A 78 -11.08 19.42 -5.90
C SER A 78 -12.33 18.68 -5.40
N GLY A 79 -12.80 19.08 -4.22
CA GLY A 79 -13.96 18.50 -3.56
C GLY A 79 -13.65 17.22 -2.79
N TYR A 80 -12.50 17.16 -2.11
CA TYR A 80 -12.06 16.03 -1.29
C TYR A 80 -12.01 14.71 -2.07
N LYS A 81 -11.51 14.73 -3.30
CA LYS A 81 -11.43 13.53 -4.13
C LYS A 81 -10.04 12.91 -4.06
N VAL A 82 -9.99 11.61 -4.34
CA VAL A 82 -8.73 10.89 -4.50
C VAL A 82 -7.94 11.53 -5.66
N PRO A 83 -6.67 11.92 -5.44
CA PRO A 83 -5.81 12.55 -6.44
C PRO A 83 -5.31 11.50 -7.44
N LEU A 84 -6.06 11.31 -8.52
CA LEU A 84 -5.83 10.20 -9.47
C LEU A 84 -4.49 10.31 -10.19
N ASP A 85 -4.15 11.52 -10.64
CA ASP A 85 -2.95 11.77 -11.46
C ASP A 85 -1.67 11.57 -10.64
N GLU A 86 -1.65 12.05 -9.39
CA GLU A 86 -0.50 11.88 -8.46
C GLU A 86 -0.30 10.41 -8.08
N LEU A 87 -1.41 9.68 -7.86
CA LEU A 87 -1.36 8.27 -7.46
C LEU A 87 -1.25 7.29 -8.65
N ASN A 88 -1.24 7.79 -9.88
CA ASN A 88 -1.28 6.98 -11.11
C ASN A 88 -2.40 5.91 -11.09
N LEU A 89 -3.56 6.30 -10.57
CA LEU A 89 -4.71 5.40 -10.43
C LEU A 89 -5.64 5.47 -11.64
N PRO A 90 -6.34 4.37 -11.99
CA PRO A 90 -7.35 4.41 -13.03
C PRO A 90 -8.52 5.31 -12.59
N THR A 91 -9.23 5.91 -13.55
CA THR A 91 -10.36 6.81 -13.27
C THR A 91 -11.49 6.14 -12.48
N SER A 92 -11.60 4.82 -12.54
CA SER A 92 -12.54 4.05 -11.72
C SER A 92 -12.26 4.16 -10.22
N ALA A 93 -10.99 4.34 -9.82
CA ALA A 93 -10.59 4.43 -8.42
C ALA A 93 -11.11 5.69 -7.71
N GLN A 94 -11.57 6.70 -8.45
CA GLN A 94 -12.15 7.89 -7.82
C GLN A 94 -13.58 7.65 -7.33
N THR A 95 -14.28 6.68 -7.92
CA THR A 95 -15.71 6.47 -7.70
C THR A 95 -16.01 5.07 -7.19
N ASP A 96 -16.96 4.97 -6.27
CA ASP A 96 -17.57 3.69 -5.95
C ASP A 96 -18.44 3.24 -7.14
N GLU A 97 -17.87 2.37 -7.98
CA GLU A 97 -18.49 1.86 -9.20
C GLU A 97 -19.81 1.14 -8.91
N ILE A 98 -19.90 0.53 -7.73
CA ILE A 98 -21.00 -0.34 -7.34
C ILE A 98 -22.24 0.48 -7.03
N TYR A 99 -22.03 1.68 -6.49
CA TYR A 99 -23.07 2.38 -5.77
C TYR A 99 -23.66 3.58 -6.47
N THR A 100 -23.02 4.20 -7.49
CA THR A 100 -23.62 5.11 -8.51
C THR A 100 -22.61 6.11 -9.13
N GLY A 101 -21.31 5.85 -9.12
CA GLY A 101 -20.34 6.82 -9.62
C GLY A 101 -20.18 8.03 -8.68
N LYS A 102 -20.46 7.83 -7.38
CA LYS A 102 -20.13 8.79 -6.32
C LYS A 102 -18.66 8.63 -5.96
N TYR A 103 -18.02 9.75 -5.66
CA TYR A 103 -16.60 9.74 -5.34
C TYR A 103 -16.34 9.26 -3.91
N TYR A 104 -15.22 8.59 -3.69
CA TYR A 104 -14.66 8.43 -2.35
C TYR A 104 -14.24 9.81 -1.84
N ALA A 105 -14.54 10.10 -0.58
CA ALA A 105 -14.00 11.27 0.09
C ALA A 105 -12.59 10.95 0.58
N TYR A 106 -11.63 11.76 0.16
CA TYR A 106 -10.23 11.68 0.53
C TYR A 106 -9.85 12.95 1.27
N ILE A 107 -9.45 12.78 2.53
CA ILE A 107 -8.98 13.85 3.39
C ILE A 107 -7.61 13.46 3.90
N ALA A 108 -6.65 14.36 3.75
CA ALA A 108 -5.32 14.19 4.30
C ALA A 108 -4.89 15.47 5.01
N THR A 109 -4.10 15.29 6.06
CA THR A 109 -3.35 16.36 6.70
C THR A 109 -1.87 16.02 6.64
N ASN A 110 -1.04 17.02 6.38
CA ASN A 110 0.42 16.93 6.41
C ASN A 110 0.94 17.97 7.40
N ASN A 111 1.57 17.52 8.48
CA ASN A 111 2.13 18.38 9.52
C ASN A 111 1.13 19.41 10.09
N GLY A 112 -0.13 19.02 10.23
CA GLY A 112 -1.18 19.86 10.81
C GLY A 112 -1.88 20.80 9.83
N SER A 113 -1.74 20.57 8.51
CA SER A 113 -2.46 21.31 7.47
C SER A 113 -3.19 20.37 6.50
N PRO A 114 -4.48 20.60 6.19
CA PRO A 114 -5.28 21.76 6.58
C PRO A 114 -5.83 21.69 8.01
N PHE A 115 -5.77 20.52 8.65
CA PHE A 115 -6.25 20.27 10.01
C PHE A 115 -5.08 20.01 10.95
N SER A 116 -5.10 20.57 12.17
CA SER A 116 -4.04 20.34 13.15
C SER A 116 -3.82 18.86 13.47
N GLU A 117 -4.91 18.09 13.44
CA GLU A 117 -4.95 16.63 13.53
C GLU A 117 -6.26 16.13 12.90
N LEU A 118 -6.29 14.87 12.47
CA LEU A 118 -7.55 14.19 12.17
C LEU A 118 -7.95 13.32 13.34
N LYS A 119 -9.26 13.12 13.53
CA LYS A 119 -9.81 12.24 14.55
C LYS A 119 -10.77 11.22 13.94
N VAL A 120 -10.74 10.00 14.46
CA VAL A 120 -11.71 8.95 14.13
C VAL A 120 -12.33 8.47 15.44
N ASP A 121 -13.65 8.50 15.53
CA ASP A 121 -14.42 8.16 16.74
C ASP A 121 -13.95 8.96 17.98
N GLY A 122 -13.58 10.23 17.77
CA GLY A 122 -13.06 11.13 18.80
C GLY A 122 -11.60 10.89 19.22
N GLN A 123 -10.93 9.88 18.67
CA GLN A 123 -9.51 9.61 18.92
C GLN A 123 -8.64 10.25 17.83
N SER A 124 -7.65 11.05 18.24
CA SER A 124 -6.65 11.59 17.31
C SER A 124 -5.85 10.48 16.64
N ILE A 125 -5.74 10.57 15.32
CA ILE A 125 -4.89 9.71 14.49
C ILE A 125 -3.62 10.43 14.04
N GLY A 126 -3.36 11.65 14.53
CA GLY A 126 -2.13 12.41 14.32
C GLY A 126 -2.25 13.56 13.31
N ASN A 127 -1.18 14.36 13.25
CA ASN A 127 -1.06 15.58 12.42
C ASN A 127 -0.54 15.33 11.00
N THR A 128 -0.05 14.13 10.71
CA THR A 128 0.17 13.61 9.36
C THR A 128 -0.63 12.33 9.25
N SER A 129 -1.79 12.40 8.62
CA SER A 129 -2.76 11.31 8.63
C SER A 129 -3.73 11.46 7.45
N MET A 130 -4.42 10.37 7.13
CA MET A 130 -5.32 10.30 5.99
C MET A 130 -6.58 9.53 6.33
N VAL A 131 -7.72 9.99 5.83
CA VAL A 131 -9.03 9.34 5.94
C VAL A 131 -9.62 9.22 4.53
N LEU A 132 -10.09 8.01 4.20
CA LEU A 132 -10.79 7.66 2.97
C LEU A 132 -12.17 7.12 3.36
N ILE A 133 -13.23 7.71 2.80
CA ILE A 133 -14.62 7.41 3.18
C ILE A 133 -15.44 7.05 1.93
N SER A 134 -16.21 5.96 2.02
CA SER A 134 -17.31 5.64 1.10
C SER A 134 -18.65 5.87 1.80
N ARG A 135 -19.63 6.37 1.04
CA ARG A 135 -21.02 6.66 1.46
C ARG A 135 -21.90 5.42 1.69
N GLY A 136 -21.25 4.26 1.84
CA GLY A 136 -21.94 3.00 2.05
C GLY A 136 -23.00 2.65 1.01
N THR A 137 -24.04 1.96 1.48
CA THR A 137 -25.11 1.43 0.63
C THR A 137 -26.27 2.41 0.46
N ASN A 138 -26.40 3.39 1.37
CA ASN A 138 -27.46 4.39 1.36
C ASN A 138 -27.10 5.64 0.52
N LEU A 139 -25.82 5.78 0.11
CA LEU A 139 -25.28 6.84 -0.76
C LEU A 139 -25.23 8.24 -0.12
N ILE A 140 -25.31 8.29 1.20
CA ILE A 140 -25.37 9.50 2.01
C ILE A 140 -24.25 9.39 3.05
N PHE A 141 -23.45 10.44 3.20
CA PHE A 141 -22.55 10.49 4.35
C PHE A 141 -23.37 10.77 5.61
N GLU A 142 -23.02 10.08 6.70
CA GLU A 142 -23.78 10.13 7.94
C GLU A 142 -22.91 10.65 9.09
N GLU A 143 -23.57 11.29 10.06
CA GLU A 143 -22.91 11.84 11.25
C GLU A 143 -21.77 12.80 10.90
N GLU A 144 -20.61 12.65 11.55
CA GLU A 144 -19.42 13.50 11.35
C GLU A 144 -18.81 13.33 9.96
N ASN A 145 -19.23 12.35 9.15
CA ASN A 145 -18.73 12.19 7.78
C ASN A 145 -19.37 13.18 6.78
N THR A 146 -20.34 13.99 7.22
CA THR A 146 -21.21 14.79 6.32
C THR A 146 -20.55 16.05 5.78
N ASP A 147 -19.83 16.80 6.60
CA ASP A 147 -19.31 18.13 6.26
C ASP A 147 -17.84 18.12 5.83
N MET A 148 -17.04 17.14 6.27
CA MET A 148 -15.61 16.95 5.93
C MET A 148 -14.68 18.12 6.31
N ASP A 149 -15.21 19.13 6.98
CA ASP A 149 -14.58 20.45 7.13
C ASP A 149 -14.02 20.68 8.55
N ASP A 150 -14.22 19.74 9.48
CA ASP A 150 -13.79 19.86 10.88
C ASP A 150 -12.66 18.90 11.28
N GLY A 151 -12.35 17.91 10.44
CA GLY A 151 -11.32 16.90 10.68
C GLY A 151 -11.72 15.81 11.68
N GLU A 152 -13.01 15.68 12.01
CA GLU A 152 -13.54 14.61 12.86
C GLU A 152 -14.41 13.65 12.02
N TYR A 153 -14.21 12.35 12.21
CA TYR A 153 -14.91 11.34 11.42
C TYR A 153 -15.41 10.19 12.28
N THR A 154 -16.46 9.53 11.82
CA THR A 154 -17.06 8.39 12.52
C THR A 154 -16.86 7.12 11.70
N GLN A 155 -16.25 6.10 12.30
CA GLN A 155 -16.14 4.77 11.72
C GLN A 155 -17.26 3.85 12.19
N THR A 156 -17.75 4.05 13.42
CA THR A 156 -18.83 3.22 13.98
C THR A 156 -19.90 4.07 14.64
N SER A 157 -21.17 3.80 14.28
CA SER A 157 -22.33 4.46 14.90
C SER A 157 -23.36 3.45 15.40
N SER A 158 -24.21 3.93 16.31
CA SER A 158 -25.42 3.24 16.78
C SER A 158 -26.66 3.53 15.92
N SER A 159 -26.57 4.43 14.94
CA SER A 159 -27.65 4.69 13.99
C SER A 159 -27.96 3.45 13.16
N VAL A 160 -29.25 3.16 12.96
CA VAL A 160 -29.73 2.00 12.21
C VAL A 160 -29.36 2.12 10.72
N ASP A 161 -29.18 3.34 10.24
CA ASP A 161 -28.93 3.63 8.84
C ASP A 161 -27.43 3.76 8.52
N PHE A 162 -26.56 3.82 9.55
CA PHE A 162 -25.12 4.02 9.41
C PHE A 162 -24.47 2.90 8.59
N ASP A 163 -24.05 3.22 7.38
CA ASP A 163 -23.37 2.27 6.50
C ASP A 163 -22.13 2.80 5.79
N ASP A 164 -21.66 3.98 6.18
CA ASP A 164 -20.38 4.54 5.76
C ASP A 164 -19.22 3.55 6.02
N ILE A 165 -18.31 3.49 5.06
CA ILE A 165 -17.11 2.67 5.15
C ILE A 165 -15.92 3.61 5.20
N LEU A 166 -15.20 3.58 6.32
CA LEU A 166 -14.05 4.42 6.56
C LEU A 166 -12.77 3.58 6.68
N VAL A 167 -11.74 4.01 5.97
CA VAL A 167 -10.37 3.48 6.03
C VAL A 167 -9.43 4.66 6.28
N TYR A 168 -8.43 4.50 7.14
CA TYR A 168 -7.50 5.58 7.46
C TYR A 168 -6.05 5.10 7.61
N PHE A 169 -5.12 6.06 7.63
CA PHE A 169 -3.77 5.92 8.14
C PHE A 169 -3.57 6.87 9.33
N SER A 170 -3.08 6.33 10.43
CA SER A 170 -2.57 7.15 11.52
C SER A 170 -1.11 7.57 11.29
N ALA A 171 -0.68 8.66 11.93
CA ALA A 171 0.72 9.10 11.90
C ALA A 171 1.67 7.97 12.31
N ASN A 172 1.32 7.19 13.33
CA ASN A 172 2.13 6.06 13.78
C ASN A 172 2.27 4.97 12.71
N GLU A 173 1.20 4.68 11.95
CA GLU A 173 1.26 3.71 10.86
C GLU A 173 2.14 4.21 9.70
N LEU A 174 2.06 5.51 9.39
CA LEU A 174 2.89 6.14 8.37
C LEU A 174 4.37 6.16 8.79
N GLU A 175 4.67 6.55 10.02
CA GLU A 175 6.04 6.51 10.57
C GLU A 175 6.59 5.08 10.58
N ALA A 176 5.79 4.09 10.99
CA ALA A 176 6.19 2.68 10.93
C ALA A 176 6.42 2.20 9.49
N SER A 177 5.71 2.76 8.50
CA SER A 177 5.88 2.38 7.10
C SER A 177 7.16 2.90 6.45
N ILE A 178 7.84 3.86 7.08
CA ILE A 178 9.11 4.46 6.63
C ILE A 178 10.26 4.19 7.60
N SER A 179 10.03 3.49 8.72
CA SER A 179 11.07 3.28 9.73
C SER A 179 12.31 2.56 9.19
N TRP A 180 12.10 1.65 8.23
CA TRP A 180 13.17 0.94 7.53
C TRP A 180 14.03 1.90 6.69
N ARG A 181 13.46 2.97 6.12
CA ARG A 181 14.20 3.95 5.30
C ARG A 181 15.22 4.68 6.14
N ARG A 182 14.84 5.06 7.38
CA ARG A 182 15.75 5.70 8.32
C ARG A 182 16.89 4.77 8.73
N GLU A 183 16.61 3.48 8.94
CA GLU A 183 17.65 2.49 9.23
C GLU A 183 18.66 2.39 8.08
N ILE A 184 18.16 2.32 6.84
CA ILE A 184 19.01 2.31 5.64
C ILE A 184 19.82 3.60 5.49
N GLU A 185 19.21 4.78 5.69
CA GLU A 185 19.91 6.07 5.60
C GLU A 185 20.99 6.20 6.70
N GLU A 186 20.75 5.67 7.90
CA GLU A 186 21.76 5.61 8.97
C GLU A 186 22.92 4.68 8.60
N GLU A 187 22.64 3.51 8.02
CA GLU A 187 23.67 2.58 7.53
C GLU A 187 24.47 3.16 6.36
N GLU A 188 23.80 3.78 5.39
CA GLU A 188 24.43 4.44 4.24
C GLU A 188 25.37 5.57 4.71
N ALA A 189 24.97 6.35 5.71
CA ALA A 189 25.82 7.39 6.28
C ALA A 189 27.11 6.82 6.90
N ILE A 190 27.03 5.68 7.60
CA ILE A 190 28.20 4.98 8.17
C ILE A 190 29.11 4.49 7.04
N LEU A 191 28.54 3.90 5.99
CA LEU A 191 29.28 3.42 4.82
C LEU A 191 29.98 4.57 4.09
N ASN A 192 29.31 5.71 3.92
CA ASN A 192 29.85 6.89 3.26
C ASN A 192 30.94 7.57 4.10
N GLU A 193 30.80 7.62 5.43
CA GLU A 193 31.87 8.09 6.33
C GLU A 193 33.11 7.19 6.22
N ALA A 194 32.94 5.87 6.22
CA ALA A 194 34.03 4.93 6.01
C ALA A 194 34.69 5.13 4.65
N ALA A 195 33.90 5.27 3.58
CA ALA A 195 34.40 5.54 2.24
C ALA A 195 35.18 6.86 2.15
N GLN A 196 34.74 7.91 2.85
CA GLN A 196 35.44 9.19 2.88
C GLN A 196 36.77 9.10 3.62
N ILE A 197 36.81 8.45 4.79
CA ILE A 197 38.07 8.21 5.52
C ILE A 197 39.08 7.50 4.62
N LEU A 198 38.61 6.59 3.78
CA LEU A 198 39.47 5.87 2.84
C LEU A 198 39.96 6.75 1.70
N ALA A 199 39.07 7.52 1.07
CA ALA A 199 39.45 8.47 0.01
C ALA A 199 40.42 9.54 0.51
N GLU A 200 40.32 9.95 1.78
CA GLU A 200 41.27 10.89 2.41
C GLU A 200 42.66 10.28 2.65
N ASN A 201 42.81 8.94 2.63
CA ASN A 201 44.10 8.25 2.72
C ASN A 201 44.70 7.88 1.34
N ASP A 202 44.09 8.30 0.22
CA ASP A 202 44.61 8.18 -1.16
C ASP A 202 44.89 9.61 -1.67
N ASP A 203 45.93 10.24 -1.12
CA ASP A 203 46.20 11.68 -1.29
C ASP A 203 46.90 12.02 -2.62
N ASP A 204 47.51 11.03 -3.27
CA ASP A 204 48.18 11.16 -4.57
C ASP A 204 47.31 10.72 -5.77
N GLY A 205 46.16 10.07 -5.49
CA GLY A 205 45.14 9.71 -6.47
C GLY A 205 45.54 8.56 -7.39
N ASP A 206 46.49 7.72 -6.97
CA ASP A 206 46.94 6.56 -7.71
C ASP A 206 46.06 5.31 -7.49
N GLY A 207 45.12 5.40 -6.54
CA GLY A 207 44.18 4.32 -6.24
C GLY A 207 44.73 3.31 -5.24
N TYR A 208 45.76 3.65 -4.46
CA TYR A 208 46.27 2.83 -3.36
C TYR A 208 46.09 3.56 -2.02
N VAL A 209 45.74 2.82 -0.93
CA VAL A 209 46.08 3.35 0.41
C VAL A 209 47.58 3.11 0.55
N ASP A 210 48.39 4.02 0.04
CA ASP A 210 49.80 3.98 0.36
C ASP A 210 50.22 5.24 1.10
N GLU A 211 50.96 5.03 2.20
CA GLU A 211 51.62 6.15 2.86
C GLU A 211 52.78 6.55 1.95
N ASP A 212 52.48 7.44 1.03
CA ASP A 212 53.45 8.31 0.40
C ASP A 212 54.31 8.97 1.50
N SER A 213 55.56 9.30 1.17
CA SER A 213 56.55 9.77 2.16
C SER A 213 56.19 11.09 2.88
N THR A 214 55.06 11.72 2.54
CA THR A 214 54.58 12.96 3.13
C THR A 214 53.53 12.78 4.24
N ASP A 215 53.09 11.56 4.53
CA ASP A 215 52.03 11.31 5.51
C ASP A 215 52.48 11.03 6.97
N PRO A 216 51.62 11.33 7.98
CA PRO A 216 51.90 11.02 9.37
C PRO A 216 51.78 9.51 9.63
N SER A 217 52.90 8.88 10.00
CA SER A 217 52.99 7.44 10.33
C SER A 217 51.82 6.92 11.19
N GLY A 218 50.95 6.03 10.67
CA GLY A 218 49.89 5.45 11.50
C GLY A 218 48.87 4.48 10.91
N ASN A 219 48.79 4.24 9.60
CA ASN A 219 47.66 3.51 8.98
C ASN A 219 48.06 2.51 7.88
N SER A 220 49.22 2.65 7.25
CA SER A 220 49.64 1.82 6.10
C SER A 220 49.67 0.29 6.34
N ASP A 221 48.92 -0.45 5.52
CA ASP A 221 49.15 -1.89 5.29
C ASP A 221 49.92 -2.18 3.98
N SER A 222 50.05 -1.19 3.08
CA SER A 222 50.78 -1.30 1.80
C SER A 222 50.28 -2.39 0.83
N PHE A 223 49.10 -2.96 1.07
CA PHE A 223 48.60 -4.14 0.35
C PHE A 223 47.23 -3.96 -0.30
N THR A 224 46.47 -2.93 0.08
CA THR A 224 45.10 -2.75 -0.40
C THR A 224 45.03 -1.88 -1.65
N ASP A 225 44.74 -2.50 -2.80
CA ASP A 225 44.49 -1.85 -4.11
C ASP A 225 43.01 -1.45 -4.23
N TRP A 226 42.70 -0.15 -4.34
CA TRP A 226 41.31 0.34 -4.37
C TRP A 226 40.57 0.03 -5.65
N THR A 227 41.28 -0.25 -6.74
CA THR A 227 40.63 -0.72 -7.96
C THR A 227 39.99 -2.11 -7.78
N LEU A 228 40.33 -2.80 -6.68
CA LEU A 228 39.73 -4.06 -6.26
C LEU A 228 38.60 -3.90 -5.23
N VAL A 229 38.29 -2.68 -4.78
CA VAL A 229 37.09 -2.42 -3.96
C VAL A 229 35.86 -2.50 -4.86
N SER A 230 35.41 -3.73 -5.09
CA SER A 230 34.18 -4.04 -5.80
C SER A 230 33.13 -4.49 -4.78
N GLY A 231 32.48 -3.52 -4.13
CA GLY A 231 31.38 -3.75 -3.21
C GLY A 231 31.76 -3.77 -1.71
N VAL A 232 30.80 -4.12 -0.88
CA VAL A 232 30.87 -3.95 0.58
C VAL A 232 31.80 -4.96 1.27
N GLU A 233 32.08 -6.11 0.65
CA GLU A 233 32.99 -7.13 1.18
C GLU A 233 34.43 -6.60 1.35
N SER A 234 34.86 -5.69 0.45
CA SER A 234 36.15 -4.99 0.56
C SER A 234 36.28 -4.19 1.85
N LEU A 235 35.20 -3.52 2.29
CA LEU A 235 35.20 -2.73 3.52
C LEU A 235 35.30 -3.61 4.78
N THR A 236 34.71 -4.81 4.72
CA THR A 236 34.84 -5.80 5.80
C THR A 236 36.25 -6.36 5.86
N ASN A 237 36.84 -6.67 4.70
CA ASN A 237 38.22 -7.16 4.60
C ASN A 237 39.24 -6.10 5.05
N ALA A 238 38.96 -4.81 4.81
CA ALA A 238 39.74 -3.68 5.32
C ALA A 238 39.51 -3.42 6.82
N GLY A 239 38.59 -4.13 7.48
CA GLY A 239 38.32 -3.98 8.91
C GLY A 239 37.57 -2.71 9.31
N LEU A 240 37.00 -1.99 8.34
CA LEU A 240 36.27 -0.73 8.56
C LEU A 240 34.85 -0.98 9.02
N ILE A 241 34.27 -2.07 8.53
CA ILE A 241 32.98 -2.58 9.00
C ILE A 241 33.24 -3.86 9.76
N SER A 242 32.89 -3.85 11.04
CA SER A 242 33.09 -5.01 11.93
C SER A 242 31.86 -5.93 12.00
N ASN A 243 30.70 -5.45 11.55
CA ASN A 243 29.45 -6.20 11.58
C ASN A 243 28.95 -6.49 10.16
N PRO A 244 28.97 -7.77 9.73
CA PRO A 244 28.55 -8.16 8.37
C PRO A 244 27.05 -7.97 8.13
N ASP A 245 26.25 -7.71 9.17
CA ASP A 245 24.81 -7.45 9.00
C ASP A 245 24.55 -6.10 8.29
N HIS A 246 25.50 -5.15 8.29
CA HIS A 246 25.39 -3.88 7.55
C HIS A 246 25.78 -3.98 6.06
N LEU A 247 26.09 -5.19 5.57
CA LEU A 247 26.48 -5.40 4.17
C LEU A 247 25.27 -5.47 3.24
N VAL A 248 24.11 -5.78 3.80
CA VAL A 248 22.85 -5.86 3.08
C VAL A 248 21.87 -4.87 3.67
N ASP A 249 21.08 -4.26 2.81
CA ASP A 249 19.97 -3.41 3.22
C ASP A 249 18.84 -4.22 3.89
N SER A 250 17.80 -3.53 4.36
CA SER A 250 16.63 -4.16 4.98
C SER A 250 15.89 -5.16 4.07
N TRP A 251 16.16 -5.16 2.77
CA TRP A 251 15.60 -6.13 1.82
C TRP A 251 16.52 -7.31 1.53
N GLY A 252 17.70 -7.36 2.13
CA GLY A 252 18.69 -8.41 1.91
C GLY A 252 19.45 -8.27 0.59
N THR A 253 19.53 -7.06 0.04
CA THR A 253 20.35 -6.74 -1.14
C THR A 253 21.63 -6.09 -0.67
N GLU A 254 22.77 -6.47 -1.26
CA GLU A 254 24.04 -5.81 -0.93
C GLU A 254 24.03 -4.34 -1.38
N TYR A 255 24.58 -3.46 -0.54
CA TYR A 255 24.78 -2.05 -0.91
C TYR A 255 25.70 -1.93 -2.13
N ILE A 256 25.39 -1.00 -3.01
CA ILE A 256 26.12 -0.78 -4.27
C ILE A 256 27.14 0.32 -4.06
N TRP A 257 28.36 0.09 -4.51
CA TRP A 257 29.45 1.07 -4.48
C TRP A 257 29.47 1.89 -5.78
N ASP A 258 29.24 3.19 -5.67
CA ASP A 258 29.47 4.18 -6.73
C ASP A 258 30.91 4.70 -6.62
N SER A 259 31.82 4.09 -7.38
CA SER A 259 33.23 4.48 -7.40
C SER A 259 33.48 5.88 -7.98
N VAL A 260 32.51 6.47 -8.69
CA VAL A 260 32.69 7.80 -9.31
C VAL A 260 32.41 8.89 -8.29
N ASN A 261 31.37 8.70 -7.48
CA ASN A 261 30.97 9.67 -6.45
C ASN A 261 31.42 9.28 -5.05
N TYR A 262 32.11 8.14 -4.90
CA TYR A 262 32.62 7.60 -3.65
C TYR A 262 31.54 7.42 -2.58
N ARG A 263 30.41 6.83 -2.96
CA ARG A 263 29.28 6.59 -2.04
C ARG A 263 28.69 5.21 -2.20
N PHE A 264 28.12 4.69 -1.13
CA PHE A 264 27.25 3.54 -1.15
C PHE A 264 25.80 3.98 -1.30
N TYR A 265 24.98 3.13 -1.90
CA TYR A 265 23.53 3.32 -1.97
C TYR A 265 22.81 1.96 -1.99
N SER A 266 21.51 1.96 -1.67
CA SER A 266 20.68 0.75 -1.70
C SER A 266 19.87 0.69 -3.00
N ALA A 267 19.73 -0.53 -3.54
CA ALA A 267 18.91 -0.82 -4.73
C ALA A 267 17.39 -0.86 -4.46
N GLY A 268 16.97 -0.45 -3.25
CA GLY A 268 15.56 -0.34 -2.91
C GLY A 268 14.79 -1.67 -2.77
N PRO A 269 13.47 -1.58 -2.51
CA PRO A 269 12.57 -2.73 -2.41
C PRO A 269 12.58 -3.67 -3.62
N ASN A 270 12.78 -3.14 -4.84
CA ASN A 270 12.74 -3.94 -6.07
C ASN A 270 14.04 -4.74 -6.30
N ARG A 271 15.11 -4.45 -5.53
CA ARG A 271 16.43 -5.08 -5.57
C ARG A 271 17.14 -5.00 -6.93
N THR A 272 16.86 -3.95 -7.68
CA THR A 272 17.37 -3.72 -9.03
C THR A 272 18.04 -2.36 -9.05
N ASP A 273 19.35 -2.33 -9.29
CA ASP A 273 20.11 -1.09 -9.44
C ASP A 273 19.62 -0.27 -10.63
N GLU A 274 19.11 0.93 -10.36
CA GLU A 274 18.67 1.91 -11.35
C GLU A 274 19.55 3.17 -11.35
N GLY A 275 20.71 3.12 -10.69
CA GLY A 275 21.70 4.21 -10.62
C GLY A 275 21.16 5.45 -9.91
N CYS A 276 20.55 5.27 -8.74
CA CYS A 276 19.81 6.31 -7.99
C CYS A 276 18.51 6.75 -8.67
N GLY A 277 17.97 5.92 -9.56
CA GLY A 277 16.65 6.07 -10.16
C GLY A 277 15.60 5.24 -9.42
N GLY A 278 14.32 5.46 -9.76
CA GLY A 278 13.22 4.63 -9.27
C GLY A 278 13.10 4.60 -7.75
N ASP A 279 13.27 3.41 -7.17
CA ASP A 279 13.22 3.14 -5.72
C ASP A 279 14.59 2.95 -5.07
N ASP A 280 15.68 3.21 -5.80
CA ASP A 280 17.02 3.29 -5.21
C ASP A 280 17.07 4.39 -4.13
N ILE A 281 17.81 4.12 -3.06
CA ILE A 281 18.01 5.07 -1.96
C ILE A 281 19.45 5.54 -2.00
N CYS A 282 19.60 6.78 -2.43
CA CYS A 282 20.89 7.47 -2.50
C CYS A 282 20.81 8.77 -1.69
N SER A 283 21.74 8.94 -0.76
CA SER A 283 21.98 10.19 -0.03
C SER A 283 22.83 11.20 -0.81
#